data_AF-A0A956LA94-F1
#
_entry.id   AF-A0A956LA94-F1
#
_cell.length_a   1.000
_cell.length_b   1.000
_cell.length_c   1.000
_cell.angle_alpha   90.00
_cell.angle_beta   90.00
_cell.angle_gamma   90.00
#
_symmetry.space_group_name_H-M   'P 1'
#
loop_
_entity.id
_entity.type
_entity.pdbx_description
1 polymer ?
#
loop_
_entity_poly.entity_id
_entity_poly.type
_entity_poly.pdbx_seq_one_letter_code
_entity_poly.pdbx_strand_id
1 'polypeptide(L)'
;AMLAEASREFLRHPEVYDPTIVLTVDRVHRWLCTSEGTRVVTEDVYCQLDVGGWVLTEDGVYTEASRQHYVRSIDEVPDAAALAQMVEHVLQELRALCEADTPGALIGPALLAGPAASTLFHEALGHRLEGDRLVARGETRTFAHKVGQPILPAGIDVYDDPSIPGPDGRPTWG
;
A
#
# COMPACT_ATOMS: atom_id res chain seq x y z
N ALA A 1 9.85 9.61 21.60
CA ALA A 1 8.89 9.84 22.70
C ALA A 1 7.49 9.42 22.28
N MET A 2 6.93 10.04 21.23
CA MET A 2 5.59 9.74 20.70
C MET A 2 5.34 8.25 20.38
N LEU A 3 6.19 7.60 19.57
CA LEU A 3 6.00 6.19 19.20
C LEU A 3 5.97 5.26 20.43
N ALA A 4 6.88 5.49 21.38
CA ALA A 4 6.96 4.70 22.61
C ALA A 4 5.78 4.94 23.57
N GLU A 5 5.12 6.09 23.48
CA GLU A 5 3.91 6.38 24.24
C GLU A 5 2.70 5.68 23.60
N ALA A 6 2.54 5.80 22.28
CA ALA A 6 1.49 5.12 21.54
C ALA A 6 1.59 3.59 21.65
N SER A 7 2.81 3.04 21.64
CA SER A 7 3.01 1.58 21.74
C SER A 7 2.56 1.00 23.08
N ARG A 8 2.37 1.81 24.12
CA ARG A 8 1.87 1.34 25.43
C ARG A 8 0.44 0.82 25.35
N GLU A 9 -0.35 1.27 24.38
CA GLU A 9 -1.72 0.78 24.23
C GLU A 9 -1.74 -0.73 24.00
N PHE A 10 -0.81 -1.26 23.21
CA PHE A 10 -0.69 -2.71 22.99
C PHE A 10 -0.43 -3.52 24.27
N LEU A 11 0.12 -2.93 25.34
CA LEU A 11 0.28 -3.63 26.63
C LEU A 11 -1.06 -3.98 27.28
N ARG A 12 -2.15 -3.35 26.85
CA ARG A 12 -3.51 -3.62 27.30
C ARG A 12 -4.20 -4.71 26.49
N HIS A 13 -3.58 -5.15 25.39
CA HIS A 13 -4.08 -6.16 24.45
C HIS A 13 -3.04 -7.30 24.32
N PRO A 14 -2.82 -8.09 25.38
CA PRO A 14 -1.80 -9.15 25.40
C PRO A 14 -2.03 -10.27 24.37
N GLU A 15 -3.21 -10.33 23.78
CA GLU A 15 -3.55 -11.20 22.64
C GLU A 15 -2.87 -10.80 21.32
N VAL A 16 -2.40 -9.54 21.21
CA VAL A 16 -1.69 -9.04 20.03
C VAL A 16 -0.20 -9.34 20.16
N TYR A 17 0.28 -10.23 19.30
CA TYR A 17 1.68 -10.61 19.19
C TYR A 17 2.45 -9.68 18.25
N ASP A 18 3.74 -9.51 18.57
CA ASP A 18 4.70 -8.65 17.88
C ASP A 18 4.13 -7.31 17.38
N PRO A 19 3.50 -6.50 18.25
CA PRO A 19 3.01 -5.20 17.85
C PRO A 19 4.18 -4.30 17.47
N THR A 20 4.05 -3.62 16.34
CA THR A 20 5.08 -2.73 15.80
C THR A 20 4.52 -1.33 15.55
N ILE A 21 5.33 -0.32 15.87
CA ILE A 21 5.16 1.05 15.41
C ILE A 21 6.53 1.49 14.90
N VAL A 22 6.66 1.66 13.58
CA VAL A 22 7.93 1.97 12.92
C VAL A 22 7.76 3.26 12.13
N LEU A 23 8.65 4.21 12.36
CA LEU A 23 8.80 5.40 11.52
C LEU A 23 10.13 5.29 10.78
N THR A 24 10.07 5.19 9.45
CA THR A 24 11.22 5.22 8.55
C THR A 24 11.26 6.59 7.88
N VAL A 25 12.43 7.22 7.85
CA VAL A 25 12.64 8.52 7.20
C VAL A 25 13.90 8.47 6.38
N ASP A 26 13.74 8.60 5.06
CA ASP A 26 14.83 8.56 4.08
C ASP A 26 14.89 9.86 3.29
N ARG A 27 16.09 10.44 3.17
CA ARG A 27 16.37 11.52 2.23
C ARG A 27 17.20 10.97 1.08
N VAL A 28 16.65 11.04 -0.12
CA VAL A 28 17.23 10.45 -1.32
C VAL A 28 17.62 11.56 -2.29
N HIS A 29 18.90 11.59 -2.66
CA HIS A 29 19.39 12.42 -3.75
C HIS A 29 19.69 11.54 -4.95
N ARG A 30 19.13 11.88 -6.11
CA ARG A 30 19.36 11.13 -7.36
C ARG A 30 20.04 12.03 -8.38
N TRP A 31 21.07 11.49 -9.02
CA TRP A 31 21.76 12.13 -10.14
C TRP A 31 21.69 11.20 -11.35
N LEU A 32 21.09 11.69 -12.44
CA LEU A 32 21.09 11.02 -13.73
C LEU A 32 21.95 11.84 -14.70
N CYS A 33 22.95 11.19 -15.30
CA CYS A 33 23.74 11.74 -16.38
C CYS A 33 23.85 10.69 -17.49
N THR A 34 23.43 11.05 -18.71
CA THR A 34 23.49 10.13 -19.87
C THR A 34 24.43 10.67 -20.95
N SER A 35 24.93 9.78 -21.81
CA SER A 35 25.75 10.17 -22.98
C SER A 35 24.97 10.98 -24.02
N GLU A 36 23.64 10.93 -23.97
CA GLU A 36 22.74 11.72 -24.84
C GLU A 36 22.56 13.15 -24.33
N GLY A 37 23.20 13.51 -23.21
CA GLY A 37 23.21 14.86 -22.66
C GLY A 37 22.17 15.11 -21.57
N THR A 38 21.35 14.11 -21.21
CA THR A 38 20.39 14.24 -20.10
C THR A 38 21.14 14.44 -18.78
N ARG A 39 20.77 15.48 -18.04
CA ARG A 39 21.28 15.78 -16.71
C ARG A 39 20.12 16.16 -15.80
N VAL A 40 19.80 15.30 -14.85
CA VAL A 40 18.71 15.49 -13.90
C VAL A 40 19.23 15.29 -12.49
N VAL A 41 18.81 16.17 -11.59
CA VAL A 41 19.01 16.01 -10.14
C VAL A 41 17.64 16.08 -9.50
N THR A 42 17.31 15.07 -8.68
CA THR A 42 16.14 15.10 -7.81
C THR A 42 16.58 14.96 -6.36
N GLU A 43 15.77 15.53 -5.48
CA GLU A 43 15.90 15.37 -4.05
C GLU A 43 14.52 15.11 -3.49
N ASP A 44 14.41 14.02 -2.74
CA ASP A 44 13.16 13.50 -2.23
C ASP A 44 13.33 13.15 -0.75
N VAL A 45 12.33 13.44 0.07
CA VAL A 45 12.21 12.91 1.44
C VAL A 45 11.02 11.97 1.46
N TYR A 46 11.24 10.76 1.97
CA TYR A 46 10.22 9.75 2.16
C TYR A 46 10.08 9.49 3.65
N CYS A 47 8.87 9.62 4.17
CA CYS A 47 8.54 9.26 5.54
C CYS A 47 7.44 8.20 5.48
N GLN A 48 7.68 7.06 6.12
CA GLN A 48 6.73 5.96 6.22
C GLN A 48 6.50 5.63 7.70
N LEU A 49 5.24 5.69 8.12
CA LEU A 49 4.81 5.25 9.44
C LEU A 49 3.99 3.96 9.28
N ASP A 50 4.47 2.89 9.88
CA ASP A 50 3.81 1.59 9.93
C ASP A 50 3.35 1.29 11.35
N VAL A 51 2.10 0.85 11.49
CA VAL A 51 1.53 0.33 12.72
C VAL A 51 0.93 -1.03 12.41
N GLY A 52 1.22 -2.06 13.21
CA GLY A 52 0.64 -3.37 12.96
C GLY A 52 0.91 -4.37 14.07
N GLY A 53 0.34 -5.56 13.89
CA GLY A 53 0.51 -6.70 14.78
C GLY A 53 -0.36 -7.86 14.30
N TRP A 54 -0.30 -8.97 15.02
CA TRP A 54 -1.08 -10.16 14.66
C TRP A 54 -1.61 -10.89 15.89
N VAL A 55 -2.66 -11.69 15.71
CA VAL A 55 -3.28 -12.52 16.73
C VAL A 55 -3.31 -13.97 16.23
N LEU A 56 -3.12 -14.93 17.14
CA LEU A 56 -3.40 -16.33 16.87
C LEU A 56 -4.81 -16.65 17.37
N THR A 57 -5.72 -16.95 16.46
CA THR A 57 -7.10 -17.31 16.81
C THR A 57 -7.16 -18.72 17.43
N GLU A 58 -8.27 -19.05 18.10
CA GLU A 58 -8.44 -20.34 18.79
C GLU A 58 -8.38 -21.55 17.82
N ASP A 59 -8.80 -21.35 16.57
CA ASP A 59 -8.73 -22.34 15.48
C ASP A 59 -7.34 -22.40 14.80
N GLY A 60 -6.37 -21.63 15.29
CA GLY A 60 -4.98 -21.67 14.86
C GLY A 60 -4.67 -20.83 13.62
N VAL A 61 -5.52 -19.88 13.26
CA VAL A 61 -5.31 -18.97 12.14
C VAL A 61 -4.53 -17.74 12.60
N TYR A 62 -3.51 -17.38 11.83
CA TYR A 62 -2.77 -16.12 12.03
C TYR A 62 -3.55 -14.99 11.38
N THR A 63 -4.00 -14.05 12.20
CA THR A 63 -4.78 -12.89 11.77
C THR A 63 -3.95 -11.63 11.97
N GLU A 64 -3.67 -10.90 10.91
CA GLU A 64 -2.85 -9.68 10.94
C GLU A 64 -3.66 -8.45 10.54
N ALA A 65 -3.28 -7.29 11.07
CA ALA A 65 -3.76 -6.01 10.58
C ALA A 65 -2.64 -4.98 10.67
N SER A 66 -2.61 -4.07 9.69
CA SER A 66 -1.63 -3.01 9.64
C SER A 66 -2.19 -1.73 9.01
N ARG A 67 -1.61 -0.59 9.38
CA ARG A 67 -1.85 0.72 8.79
C ARG A 67 -0.53 1.34 8.42
N GLN A 68 -0.46 1.80 7.18
CA GLN A 68 0.70 2.49 6.64
C GLN A 68 0.30 3.92 6.29
N HIS A 69 1.18 4.87 6.58
CA HIS A 69 1.01 6.25 6.20
C HIS A 69 2.29 6.78 5.58
N TYR A 70 2.17 7.35 4.38
CA TYR A 70 3.28 7.84 3.57
C TYR A 70 3.17 9.35 3.42
N VAL A 71 4.26 10.07 3.71
CA VAL A 71 4.36 11.52 3.55
C VAL A 71 5.74 11.95 3.05
N ARG A 72 5.80 13.17 2.50
CA ARG A 72 7.00 13.75 1.85
C ARG A 72 7.78 14.69 2.74
N SER A 73 7.33 14.91 3.97
CA SER A 73 7.93 15.81 4.93
C SER A 73 7.76 15.26 6.34
N ILE A 74 8.78 15.47 7.17
CA ILE A 74 8.73 15.12 8.60
C ILE A 74 7.61 15.86 9.33
N ASP A 75 7.29 17.08 8.89
CA ASP A 75 6.24 17.92 9.49
C ASP A 75 4.83 17.40 9.18
N GLU A 76 4.69 16.51 8.20
CA GLU A 76 3.44 15.86 7.83
C GLU A 76 3.27 14.48 8.48
N VAL A 77 4.28 13.99 9.22
CA VAL A 77 4.17 12.73 9.94
C VAL A 77 3.02 12.84 10.95
N PRO A 78 2.13 11.83 11.04
CA PRO A 78 1.01 11.85 11.97
C PRO A 78 1.43 12.24 13.38
N ASP A 79 0.69 13.19 13.96
CA ASP A 79 0.89 13.59 15.34
C ASP A 79 0.46 12.48 16.32
N ALA A 80 0.64 12.71 17.62
CA ALA A 80 0.33 11.71 18.64
C ALA A 80 -1.15 11.28 18.62
N ALA A 81 -2.08 12.19 18.29
CA ALA A 81 -3.50 11.90 18.26
C ALA A 81 -3.86 11.05 17.03
N ALA A 82 -3.30 11.39 15.87
CA ALA A 82 -3.48 10.62 14.64
C ALA A 82 -2.83 9.23 14.74
N LEU A 83 -1.62 9.13 15.32
CA LEU A 83 -0.97 7.83 15.58
C LEU A 83 -1.81 6.97 16.54
N ALA A 84 -2.36 7.55 17.61
CA ALA A 84 -3.25 6.81 18.52
C ALA A 84 -4.50 6.27 17.79
N GLN A 85 -5.08 7.04 16.87
CA GLN A 85 -6.19 6.57 16.03
C GLN A 85 -5.77 5.43 15.09
N MET A 86 -4.57 5.49 14.51
CA MET A 86 -4.05 4.39 13.69
C MET A 86 -3.90 3.10 14.51
N VAL A 87 -3.37 3.20 15.73
CA VAL A 87 -3.27 2.06 16.66
C VAL A 87 -4.65 1.49 16.99
N GLU A 88 -5.62 2.35 17.33
CA GLU A 88 -6.98 1.91 17.63
C GLU A 88 -7.64 1.23 16.42
N HIS A 89 -7.42 1.75 15.20
CA HIS A 89 -7.94 1.11 13.98
C HIS A 89 -7.35 -0.29 13.76
N VAL A 90 -6.05 -0.48 14.00
CA VAL A 90 -5.41 -1.81 13.91
C VAL A 90 -6.02 -2.76 14.93
N LEU A 91 -6.21 -2.30 16.18
CA LEU A 91 -6.82 -3.11 17.23
C LEU A 91 -8.27 -3.48 16.92
N GLN A 92 -9.06 -2.53 16.41
CA GLN A 92 -10.45 -2.77 16.01
C GLN A 92 -10.55 -3.77 14.86
N GLU A 93 -9.67 -3.66 13.87
CA GLU A 93 -9.65 -4.60 12.75
C GLU A 93 -9.23 -6.00 13.20
N LEU A 94 -8.20 -6.13 14.05
CA LEU A 94 -7.82 -7.42 14.61
C LEU A 94 -8.98 -8.07 15.36
N ARG A 95 -9.70 -7.31 16.21
CA ARG A 95 -10.89 -7.83 16.91
C ARG A 95 -11.97 -8.29 15.93
N ALA A 96 -12.28 -7.47 14.92
CA ALA A 96 -13.29 -7.80 13.93
C ALA A 96 -12.92 -9.04 13.10
N LEU A 97 -11.65 -9.20 12.73
CA LEU A 97 -11.16 -10.35 11.98
C LEU A 97 -11.14 -11.62 12.83
N CYS A 98 -10.80 -11.53 14.13
CA CYS A 98 -10.86 -12.68 15.04
C CYS A 98 -12.30 -13.18 15.27
N GLU A 99 -13.30 -12.30 15.20
CA GLU A 99 -14.73 -12.66 15.31
C GLU A 99 -15.35 -13.08 13.97
N ALA A 100 -14.67 -12.85 12.85
CA ALA A 100 -15.21 -13.10 11.53
C ALA A 100 -15.17 -14.58 11.15
N ASP A 101 -16.27 -15.08 10.60
CA ASP A 101 -16.30 -16.41 10.00
C ASP A 101 -15.39 -16.46 8.77
N THR A 102 -14.55 -17.51 8.68
CA THR A 102 -13.75 -17.75 7.48
C THR A 102 -14.67 -18.19 6.33
N PRO A 103 -14.80 -17.42 5.25
CA PRO A 103 -15.57 -17.87 4.10
C PRO A 103 -14.84 -19.05 3.45
N GLY A 104 -15.56 -20.15 3.23
CA GLY A 104 -15.07 -21.24 2.39
C GLY A 104 -14.88 -20.80 0.93
N ALA A 105 -14.45 -21.73 0.08
CA ALA A 105 -14.34 -21.46 -1.35
C ALA A 105 -15.69 -21.01 -1.94
N LEU A 106 -15.71 -19.82 -2.54
CA LEU A 106 -16.89 -19.24 -3.15
C LEU A 106 -16.56 -18.72 -4.55
N ILE A 107 -17.47 -18.96 -5.50
CA ILE A 107 -17.49 -18.29 -6.80
C ILE A 107 -18.71 -17.36 -6.79
N GLY A 108 -18.46 -16.05 -6.78
CA GLY A 108 -19.53 -15.07 -6.68
C GLY A 108 -19.02 -13.63 -6.88
N PRO A 109 -19.92 -12.64 -6.82
CA PRO A 109 -19.54 -11.24 -6.89
C PRO A 109 -18.70 -10.85 -5.67
N ALA A 110 -17.69 -10.01 -5.89
CA ALA A 110 -16.86 -9.45 -4.83
C ALA A 110 -16.93 -7.92 -4.86
N LEU A 111 -17.09 -7.30 -3.69
CA LEU A 111 -16.92 -5.87 -3.51
C LEU A 111 -15.52 -5.62 -2.97
N LEU A 112 -14.73 -4.83 -3.70
CA LEU A 112 -13.34 -4.55 -3.32
C LEU A 112 -13.28 -3.23 -2.56
N ALA A 113 -12.64 -3.25 -1.38
CA ALA A 113 -12.23 -2.04 -0.69
C ALA A 113 -11.19 -1.28 -1.52
N GLY A 114 -11.08 0.05 -1.32
CA GLY A 114 -10.24 0.93 -2.13
C GLY A 114 -8.82 0.39 -2.39
N PRO A 115 -8.01 0.10 -1.34
CA PRO A 115 -6.67 -0.46 -1.53
C PRO A 115 -6.65 -1.79 -2.29
N ALA A 116 -7.58 -2.70 -1.98
CA ALA A 116 -7.68 -3.98 -2.68
C ALA A 116 -8.05 -3.84 -4.16
N ALA A 117 -8.91 -2.86 -4.49
CA ALA A 117 -9.24 -2.54 -5.87
C ALA A 117 -8.02 -2.01 -6.62
N SER A 118 -7.21 -1.14 -5.99
CA SER A 118 -5.96 -0.64 -6.56
C SER A 118 -4.99 -1.78 -6.89
N THR A 119 -4.78 -2.70 -5.95
CA THR A 119 -3.93 -3.88 -6.17
C THR A 119 -4.45 -4.76 -7.30
N LEU A 120 -5.77 -4.97 -7.41
CA LEU A 120 -6.33 -5.72 -8.53
C LEU A 120 -5.95 -5.10 -9.87
N PHE A 121 -6.09 -3.78 -10.04
CA PHE A 121 -5.70 -3.13 -11.29
C PHE A 121 -4.18 -3.17 -11.52
N HIS A 122 -3.39 -3.00 -10.47
CA HIS A 122 -1.92 -3.11 -10.56
C HIS A 122 -1.49 -4.49 -11.08
N GLU A 123 -2.03 -5.56 -10.50
CA GLU A 123 -1.68 -6.93 -10.84
C GLU A 123 -2.30 -7.36 -12.17
N ALA A 124 -3.63 -7.21 -12.31
CA ALA A 124 -4.38 -7.71 -13.46
C ALA A 124 -4.10 -6.93 -14.74
N LEU A 125 -3.69 -5.67 -14.64
CA LEU A 125 -3.45 -4.80 -15.79
C LEU A 125 -2.04 -4.19 -15.78
N GLY A 126 -1.64 -3.47 -14.73
CA GLY A 126 -0.43 -2.64 -14.70
C GLY A 126 0.82 -3.37 -15.16
N HIS A 127 1.20 -4.41 -14.42
CA HIS A 127 2.30 -5.30 -14.74
C HIS A 127 2.23 -5.91 -16.16
N ARG A 128 1.03 -6.18 -16.67
CA ARG A 128 0.85 -6.77 -18.02
C ARG A 128 0.95 -5.75 -19.15
N LEU A 129 1.00 -4.46 -18.83
CA LEU A 129 1.21 -3.35 -19.78
C LEU A 129 2.65 -2.83 -19.78
N GLU A 130 3.51 -3.31 -18.88
CA GLU A 130 4.93 -2.93 -18.83
C GLU A 130 5.66 -3.37 -20.12
N GLY A 131 6.35 -2.42 -20.75
CA GLY A 131 6.89 -2.61 -22.11
C GLY A 131 8.01 -3.65 -22.19
N ASP A 132 8.84 -3.76 -21.15
CA ASP A 132 9.88 -4.78 -21.05
C ASP A 132 9.29 -6.19 -20.94
N ARG A 133 8.25 -6.35 -20.13
CA ARG A 133 7.50 -7.61 -19.93
C ARG A 133 6.83 -8.11 -21.21
N LEU A 134 6.32 -7.20 -22.03
CA LEU A 134 5.75 -7.54 -23.34
C LEU A 134 6.78 -8.10 -24.34
N VAL A 135 8.06 -7.79 -24.15
CA VAL A 135 9.16 -8.20 -25.06
C VAL A 135 10.00 -9.33 -24.44
N ALA A 136 9.98 -9.51 -23.12
CA ALA A 136 10.72 -10.51 -22.38
C ALA A 136 10.36 -11.95 -22.77
N ARG A 137 11.36 -12.85 -22.80
CA ARG A 137 11.14 -14.29 -23.06
C ARG A 137 10.77 -14.97 -21.75
N GLY A 138 9.63 -15.66 -21.71
CA GLY A 138 9.15 -16.39 -20.53
C GLY A 138 8.02 -15.70 -19.75
N GLU A 139 7.64 -14.49 -20.16
CA GLU A 139 6.53 -13.77 -19.54
C GLU A 139 5.22 -13.90 -20.32
N THR A 140 4.11 -13.66 -19.62
CA THR A 140 2.77 -13.74 -20.21
C THR A 140 2.47 -12.43 -20.93
N ARG A 141 2.51 -12.47 -22.27
CA ARG A 141 2.30 -11.31 -23.16
C ARG A 141 0.83 -11.07 -23.46
N THR A 142 -0.02 -11.08 -22.43
CA THR A 142 -1.49 -11.10 -22.56
C THR A 142 -2.03 -9.98 -23.45
N PHE A 143 -1.45 -8.77 -23.36
CA PHE A 143 -1.91 -7.59 -24.11
C PHE A 143 -1.00 -7.21 -25.28
N ALA A 144 -0.05 -8.07 -25.67
CA ALA A 144 0.78 -7.78 -26.84
C ALA A 144 -0.09 -7.60 -28.10
N HIS A 145 0.23 -6.56 -28.87
CA HIS A 145 -0.48 -6.21 -30.11
C HIS A 145 -1.98 -5.87 -29.94
N LYS A 146 -2.41 -5.51 -28.72
CA LYS A 146 -3.78 -5.09 -28.42
C LYS A 146 -4.00 -3.57 -28.47
N VAL A 147 -3.02 -2.81 -28.95
CA VAL A 147 -3.16 -1.35 -29.13
C VAL A 147 -4.38 -1.06 -30.02
N GLY A 148 -5.28 -0.19 -29.53
CA GLY A 148 -6.53 0.17 -30.21
C GLY A 148 -7.66 -0.86 -30.06
N GLN A 149 -7.46 -1.96 -29.33
CA GLN A 149 -8.50 -2.94 -29.02
C GLN A 149 -9.02 -2.74 -27.59
N PRO A 150 -10.31 -2.99 -27.33
CA PRO A 150 -10.83 -2.98 -25.96
C PRO A 150 -10.24 -4.13 -25.15
N ILE A 151 -9.62 -3.80 -24.01
CA ILE A 151 -9.06 -4.78 -23.04
C ILE A 151 -9.70 -4.68 -21.65
N LEU A 152 -10.56 -3.69 -21.44
CA LEU A 152 -11.34 -3.47 -20.22
C LEU A 152 -12.84 -3.37 -20.56
N PRO A 153 -13.73 -3.60 -19.58
CA PRO A 153 -15.16 -3.30 -19.72
C PRO A 153 -15.41 -1.84 -20.09
N ALA A 154 -16.52 -1.57 -20.79
CA ALA A 154 -16.90 -0.22 -21.14
C ALA A 154 -17.16 0.64 -19.89
N GLY A 155 -16.68 1.89 -19.92
CA GLY A 155 -16.82 2.85 -18.80
C GLY A 155 -15.73 2.74 -17.74
N ILE A 156 -14.70 1.92 -17.95
CA ILE A 156 -13.51 1.88 -17.10
C ILE A 156 -12.31 2.34 -17.91
N ASP A 157 -11.70 3.43 -17.45
CA ASP A 157 -10.44 3.96 -17.96
C ASP A 157 -9.38 3.87 -16.87
N VAL A 158 -8.15 3.50 -17.25
CA VAL A 158 -7.00 3.40 -16.34
C VAL A 158 -5.89 4.26 -16.91
N TYR A 159 -5.30 5.08 -16.04
CA TYR A 159 -4.23 6.01 -16.37
C TYR A 159 -3.02 5.74 -15.47
N ASP A 160 -1.83 5.78 -16.06
CA ASP A 160 -0.56 5.90 -15.34
C ASP A 160 -0.02 7.30 -15.63
N ASP A 161 -0.30 8.24 -14.73
CA ASP A 161 0.07 9.65 -14.88
C ASP A 161 0.65 10.18 -13.56
N PRO A 162 1.99 10.32 -13.47
CA PRO A 162 2.65 10.80 -12.26
C PRO A 162 2.47 12.31 -12.03
N SER A 163 1.82 13.04 -12.95
CA SER A 163 1.56 14.48 -12.81
C SER A 163 0.22 14.80 -12.16
N ILE A 164 -0.67 13.81 -12.04
CA ILE A 164 -1.98 14.00 -11.42
C ILE A 164 -1.82 14.04 -9.89
N PRO A 165 -2.30 15.09 -9.21
CA PRO A 165 -2.42 15.07 -7.76
C PRO A 165 -3.47 14.03 -7.36
N GLY A 166 -3.11 13.17 -6.43
CA GLY A 166 -3.98 12.23 -5.74
C GLY A 166 -5.12 12.92 -4.96
N PRO A 167 -6.02 12.12 -4.36
CA PRO A 167 -7.28 12.61 -3.79
C PRO A 167 -7.13 13.67 -2.69
N ASP A 168 -6.00 13.69 -2.00
CA ASP A 168 -5.65 14.65 -0.95
C ASP A 168 -4.79 15.83 -1.46
N GLY A 169 -4.63 15.94 -2.79
CA GLY A 169 -3.81 16.97 -3.44
C GLY A 169 -2.32 16.62 -3.49
N ARG A 170 -1.91 15.46 -2.97
CA ARG A 170 -0.51 15.01 -3.00
C ARG A 170 -0.21 14.19 -4.25
N PRO A 171 1.01 14.18 -4.79
CA PRO A 171 1.33 13.34 -5.95
C PRO A 171 0.95 11.87 -5.70
N THR A 172 0.48 11.17 -6.73
CA THR A 172 0.11 9.74 -6.65
C THR A 172 1.31 8.83 -6.36
N TRP A 173 2.52 9.35 -6.57
CA TRP A 173 3.78 8.79 -6.10
C TRP A 173 4.17 9.47 -4.78
N GLY A 174 4.30 8.65 -3.74
CA GLY A 174 4.54 9.11 -2.36
C GLY A 174 5.90 9.73 -2.11
#